data_AF-A0A0D3I6I2-F1
#
_entry.id   AF-A0A0D3I6I2-F1
#
_cell.length_a   1.000
_cell.length_b   1.000
_cell.length_c   1.000
_cell.angle_alpha   90.00
_cell.angle_beta   90.00
_cell.angle_gamma   90.00
#
_symmetry.space_group_name_H-M   'P 1'
#
loop_
_entity.id
_entity.type
_entity.pdbx_description
1 polymer ?
#
loop_
_entity_poly.entity_id
_entity_poly.type
_entity_poly.pdbx_seq_one_letter_code
_entity_poly.pdbx_strand_id
1 'polypeptide(L)'
;DVTGCFEAGECDVCVLEEPEHLNWYHSGANWRHRFKLVIGVVHTNYLYYARMYAGAATAAVLKRLNEWMCGAYCDRVIKLSGTIQPLPRAVVCNVHGVRSEFLEIGRRAARSHFPPRRAGAYFLGKVLWAKGHRLLIDYLALQQSLGQPPTHVDVYGGGEDLAEVE
;
A
#
# COMPACT_ATOMS: atom_id res chain seq x y z
N ASP A 1 -22.09 -5.80 14.45
CA ASP A 1 -22.22 -5.69 12.99
C ASP A 1 -22.44 -4.22 12.64
N VAL A 2 -21.52 -3.61 11.88
CA VAL A 2 -21.61 -2.18 11.51
C VAL A 2 -22.69 -1.91 10.46
N THR A 3 -23.17 -2.93 9.74
CA THR A 3 -24.24 -2.74 8.75
C THR A 3 -25.58 -2.36 9.40
N GLY A 4 -25.73 -2.62 10.71
CA GLY A 4 -26.87 -2.19 11.51
C GLY A 4 -26.86 -0.71 11.89
N CYS A 5 -25.77 0.02 11.64
CA CYS A 5 -25.68 1.47 11.88
C CYS A 5 -26.35 2.31 10.79
N PHE A 6 -26.78 1.69 9.68
CA PHE A 6 -27.36 2.40 8.55
C PHE A 6 -28.88 2.17 8.50
N GLU A 7 -29.65 3.18 8.08
CA GLU A 7 -31.10 3.05 7.82
C GLU A 7 -31.39 2.54 6.41
N ALA A 8 -32.44 1.71 6.24
CA ALA A 8 -32.66 0.91 5.03
C ALA A 8 -32.71 1.73 3.72
N GLY A 9 -33.19 2.98 3.77
CA GLY A 9 -33.35 3.85 2.61
C GLY A 9 -32.13 4.68 2.20
N GLU A 10 -31.07 4.75 3.01
CA GLU A 10 -30.00 5.75 2.85
C GLU A 10 -28.67 5.18 2.33
N CYS A 11 -28.66 3.94 1.84
CA CYS A 11 -27.41 3.24 1.50
C CYS A 11 -27.12 3.21 0.00
N ASP A 12 -26.59 4.31 -0.52
CA ASP A 12 -26.24 4.42 -1.94
C ASP A 12 -24.92 3.71 -2.26
N VAL A 13 -23.81 4.18 -1.70
CA VAL A 13 -22.47 3.69 -2.03
C VAL A 13 -21.72 3.27 -0.77
N CYS A 14 -21.11 2.09 -0.82
CA CYS A 14 -20.15 1.63 0.18
C CYS A 14 -18.76 1.53 -0.45
N VAL A 15 -17.77 2.14 0.18
CA VAL A 15 -16.36 1.99 -0.20
C VAL A 15 -15.65 1.20 0.89
N LEU A 16 -15.14 0.04 0.52
CA LEU A 16 -14.38 -0.86 1.38
C LEU A 16 -12.91 -0.75 1.02
N GLU A 17 -12.07 -0.23 1.91
CA GLU A 17 -10.61 -0.27 1.77
C GLU A 17 -10.10 -1.62 2.28
N GLU A 18 -9.35 -2.34 1.45
CA GLU A 18 -8.93 -3.74 1.68
C GLU A 18 -10.12 -4.67 1.94
N PRO A 19 -11.08 -4.75 1.00
CA PRO A 19 -12.29 -5.56 1.13
C PRO A 19 -11.99 -7.03 1.41
N GLU A 20 -10.90 -7.60 0.90
CA GLU A 20 -10.51 -8.97 1.25
C GLU A 20 -10.42 -9.15 2.77
N HIS A 21 -9.77 -8.21 3.45
CA HIS A 21 -9.46 -8.27 4.86
C HIS A 21 -10.68 -7.85 5.69
N LEU A 22 -11.35 -6.75 5.30
CA LEU A 22 -12.54 -6.28 6.00
C LEU A 22 -13.65 -7.33 6.04
N ASN A 23 -13.77 -8.12 4.98
CA ASN A 23 -14.82 -9.13 4.90
C ASN A 23 -14.45 -10.43 5.63
N TRP A 24 -13.16 -10.76 5.87
CA TRP A 24 -12.79 -12.00 6.59
C TRP A 24 -13.42 -12.06 7.98
N TYR A 25 -13.57 -10.91 8.62
CA TYR A 25 -14.12 -10.78 9.97
C TYR A 25 -15.54 -10.22 9.98
N HIS A 26 -16.20 -10.15 8.81
CA HIS A 26 -17.55 -9.63 8.70
C HIS A 26 -18.58 -10.72 8.97
N SER A 27 -19.32 -10.57 10.07
CA SER A 27 -20.41 -11.46 10.47
C SER A 27 -21.80 -10.91 10.13
N GLY A 28 -21.86 -9.75 9.45
CA GLY A 28 -23.10 -9.04 9.17
C GLY A 28 -23.76 -9.38 7.84
N ALA A 29 -24.79 -8.60 7.50
CA ALA A 29 -25.45 -8.72 6.21
C ALA A 29 -24.48 -8.47 5.05
N ASN A 30 -24.69 -9.12 3.91
CA ASN A 30 -23.85 -8.89 2.73
C ASN A 30 -23.96 -7.42 2.29
N TRP A 31 -22.82 -6.75 2.15
CA TRP A 31 -22.71 -5.35 1.72
C TRP A 31 -23.52 -5.05 0.46
N ARG A 32 -23.52 -5.96 -0.52
CA ARG A 32 -24.23 -5.79 -1.80
C ARG A 32 -25.75 -5.92 -1.67
N HIS A 33 -26.25 -6.47 -0.57
CA HIS A 33 -27.67 -6.46 -0.26
C HIS A 33 -28.07 -5.18 0.50
N ARG A 34 -27.08 -4.52 1.12
CA ARG A 34 -27.30 -3.35 1.96
C ARG A 34 -27.15 -2.04 1.20
N PHE A 35 -26.21 -1.97 0.26
CA PHE A 35 -25.87 -0.78 -0.53
C PHE A 35 -26.15 -1.01 -2.01
N LYS A 36 -26.54 0.05 -2.72
CA LYS A 36 -26.81 -0.01 -4.18
C LYS A 36 -25.53 -0.25 -5.00
N LEU A 37 -24.38 0.22 -4.50
CA LEU A 37 -23.07 0.02 -5.12
C LEU A 37 -22.00 -0.20 -4.05
N VAL A 38 -21.28 -1.31 -4.14
CA VAL A 38 -20.12 -1.59 -3.29
C VAL A 38 -18.83 -1.57 -4.10
N ILE A 39 -17.92 -0.66 -3.74
CA ILE A 39 -16.60 -0.51 -4.34
C ILE A 39 -15.55 -0.99 -3.35
N GLY A 40 -14.79 -2.00 -3.75
CA GLY A 40 -13.61 -2.45 -3.03
C GLY A 40 -12.35 -1.76 -3.55
N VAL A 41 -11.56 -1.13 -2.70
CA VAL A 41 -10.26 -0.55 -3.04
C VAL A 41 -9.17 -1.42 -2.41
N VAL A 42 -8.31 -1.98 -3.25
CA VAL A 42 -7.24 -2.90 -2.82
C VAL A 42 -5.90 -2.23 -3.07
N HIS A 43 -5.11 -2.09 -2.01
CA HIS A 43 -3.86 -1.34 -2.05
C HIS A 43 -2.62 -2.16 -1.66
N THR A 44 -2.76 -3.16 -0.80
CA THR A 44 -1.65 -3.98 -0.31
C THR A 44 -1.48 -5.25 -1.12
N ASN A 45 -0.24 -5.55 -1.47
CA ASN A 45 0.10 -6.86 -2.06
C ASN A 45 0.29 -7.92 -0.97
N TYR A 46 -0.78 -8.35 -0.32
CA TYR A 46 -0.72 -9.35 0.75
C TYR A 46 -0.11 -10.68 0.31
N LEU A 47 -0.22 -11.04 -0.98
CA LEU A 47 0.39 -12.27 -1.48
C LEU A 47 1.92 -12.22 -1.46
N TYR A 48 2.50 -11.06 -1.73
CA TYR A 48 3.95 -10.87 -1.64
C TYR A 48 4.42 -11.08 -0.19
N TYR A 49 3.77 -10.43 0.76
CA TYR A 49 4.08 -10.58 2.18
C TYR A 49 3.86 -12.02 2.66
N ALA A 50 2.73 -12.65 2.32
CA ALA A 50 2.46 -14.03 2.70
C ALA A 50 3.50 -15.00 2.13
N ARG A 51 3.97 -14.80 0.90
CA ARG A 51 5.05 -15.63 0.33
C ARG A 51 6.36 -15.46 1.08
N MET A 52 6.72 -14.23 1.44
CA MET A 52 7.98 -13.90 2.10
C MET A 52 8.02 -14.41 3.54
N TYR A 53 6.92 -14.27 4.29
CA TYR A 53 6.88 -14.55 5.73
C TYR A 53 6.20 -15.88 6.11
N ALA A 54 5.28 -16.38 5.30
CA ALA A 54 4.45 -17.55 5.63
C ALA A 54 4.47 -18.66 4.56
N GLY A 55 5.22 -18.48 3.47
CA GLY A 55 5.41 -19.46 2.40
C GLY A 55 4.30 -19.51 1.34
N ALA A 56 4.58 -20.28 0.28
CA ALA A 56 3.76 -20.32 -0.93
C ALA A 56 2.36 -20.91 -0.74
N ALA A 57 2.23 -21.91 0.14
CA ALA A 57 0.94 -22.55 0.44
C ALA A 57 -0.05 -21.55 1.08
N THR A 58 0.40 -20.83 2.11
CA THR A 58 -0.37 -19.77 2.76
C THR A 58 -0.79 -18.69 1.77
N ALA A 59 0.13 -18.25 0.91
CA ALA A 59 -0.19 -17.28 -0.13
C ALA A 59 -1.22 -17.79 -1.15
N ALA A 60 -1.21 -19.09 -1.49
CA ALA A 60 -2.19 -19.67 -2.39
C ALA A 60 -3.60 -19.72 -1.77
N VAL A 61 -3.70 -20.10 -0.49
CA VAL A 61 -4.96 -20.06 0.26
C VAL A 61 -5.47 -18.63 0.36
N LEU A 62 -4.60 -17.70 0.75
CA LEU A 62 -4.93 -16.28 0.88
C LEU A 62 -5.44 -15.70 -0.43
N LYS A 63 -4.78 -16.00 -1.55
CA LYS A 63 -5.24 -15.59 -2.88
C LYS A 63 -6.68 -15.99 -3.12
N ARG A 64 -7.03 -17.24 -2.81
CA ARG A 64 -8.36 -17.76 -3.08
C ARG A 64 -9.42 -17.16 -2.17
N LEU A 65 -9.07 -16.92 -0.90
CA LEU A 65 -9.91 -16.19 0.04
C LEU A 65 -10.17 -14.77 -0.45
N ASN A 66 -9.15 -14.02 -0.87
CA ASN A 66 -9.30 -12.65 -1.36
C ASN A 66 -10.20 -12.61 -2.61
N GLU A 67 -9.98 -13.51 -3.57
CA GLU A 67 -10.82 -13.63 -4.76
C GLU A 67 -12.29 -13.90 -4.38
N TRP A 68 -12.53 -14.81 -3.44
CA TRP A 68 -13.87 -15.15 -2.99
C TRP A 68 -14.55 -13.98 -2.28
N MET A 69 -13.88 -13.32 -1.34
CA MET A 69 -14.45 -12.21 -0.58
C MET A 69 -14.74 -11.01 -1.45
N CYS A 70 -13.79 -10.58 -2.28
CA CYS A 70 -14.02 -9.50 -3.23
C CYS A 70 -15.15 -9.86 -4.22
N GLY A 71 -15.20 -11.12 -4.66
CA GLY A 71 -16.25 -11.63 -5.54
C GLY A 71 -17.63 -11.68 -4.90
N ALA A 72 -17.73 -11.99 -3.62
CA ALA A 72 -18.98 -12.10 -2.89
C ALA A 72 -19.53 -10.74 -2.45
N TYR A 73 -18.65 -9.80 -2.10
CA TYR A 73 -19.01 -8.59 -1.36
C TYR A 73 -18.81 -7.26 -2.12
N CYS A 74 -18.18 -7.25 -3.29
CA CYS A 74 -17.99 -6.00 -4.07
C CYS A 74 -18.68 -6.07 -5.45
N ASP A 75 -19.30 -4.99 -5.91
CA ASP A 75 -19.77 -4.87 -7.29
C ASP A 75 -18.64 -4.48 -8.23
N ARG A 76 -17.72 -3.64 -7.74
CA ARG A 76 -16.48 -3.27 -8.44
C ARG A 76 -15.29 -3.33 -7.51
N VAL A 77 -14.15 -3.74 -8.05
CA VAL A 77 -12.87 -3.70 -7.36
C VAL A 77 -11.92 -2.75 -8.09
N ILE A 78 -11.21 -1.92 -7.35
CA ILE A 78 -10.15 -1.04 -7.82
C ILE A 78 -8.84 -1.51 -7.20
N LYS A 79 -7.88 -1.87 -8.05
CA LYS A 79 -6.52 -2.18 -7.64
C LYS A 79 -5.65 -0.97 -7.95
N LEU A 80 -4.83 -0.54 -7.00
CA LEU A 80 -3.94 0.60 -7.24
C LEU A 80 -2.87 0.34 -8.30
N SER A 81 -2.50 -0.92 -8.50
CA SER A 81 -1.48 -1.29 -9.47
C SER A 81 -1.69 -2.69 -10.03
N GLY A 82 -0.96 -2.99 -11.12
CA GLY A 82 -0.92 -4.31 -11.72
C GLY A 82 -0.19 -5.36 -10.87
N THR A 83 0.48 -4.97 -9.77
CA THR A 83 1.22 -5.91 -8.91
C THR A 83 0.30 -6.70 -7.98
N ILE A 84 -0.88 -6.18 -7.69
CA ILE A 84 -1.92 -6.84 -6.89
C ILE A 84 -2.53 -7.98 -7.71
N GLN A 85 -2.86 -9.08 -7.02
CA GLN A 85 -3.45 -10.27 -7.65
C GLN A 85 -4.65 -9.94 -8.55
N PRO A 86 -4.94 -10.76 -9.57
CA PRO A 86 -6.21 -10.71 -10.26
C PRO A 86 -7.36 -10.85 -9.26
N LEU A 87 -8.38 -10.00 -9.37
CA LEU A 87 -9.58 -10.04 -8.54
C LEU A 87 -10.81 -9.94 -9.44
N PRO A 88 -11.96 -10.52 -9.04
CA PRO A 88 -13.19 -10.44 -9.81
C PRO A 88 -13.62 -8.99 -10.00
N ARG A 89 -14.08 -8.64 -11.21
CA ARG A 89 -14.58 -7.30 -11.54
C ARG A 89 -13.60 -6.21 -11.10
N ALA A 90 -12.30 -6.43 -11.33
CA ALA A 90 -11.24 -5.49 -10.98
C ALA A 90 -10.86 -4.54 -12.12
N VAL A 91 -10.44 -3.32 -11.80
CA VAL A 91 -9.69 -2.41 -12.67
C VAL A 91 -8.41 -2.02 -11.99
N VAL A 92 -7.40 -1.65 -12.78
CA VAL A 92 -6.22 -0.99 -12.25
C VAL A 92 -6.43 0.52 -12.40
N CYS A 93 -6.52 1.22 -11.26
CA CYS A 93 -6.66 2.66 -11.22
C CYS A 93 -6.05 3.18 -9.92
N ASN A 94 -5.20 4.20 -10.02
CA ASN A 94 -4.72 4.90 -8.84
C ASN A 94 -5.79 5.90 -8.39
N VAL A 95 -6.33 5.68 -7.18
CA VAL A 95 -7.35 6.55 -6.57
C VAL A 95 -6.79 7.45 -5.48
N HIS A 96 -5.48 7.38 -5.23
CA HIS A 96 -4.85 8.23 -4.24
C HIS A 96 -4.61 9.65 -4.79
N GLY A 97 -5.07 10.63 -4.02
CA GLY A 97 -4.74 12.02 -4.25
C GLY A 97 -3.32 12.34 -3.76
N VAL A 98 -2.66 13.24 -4.46
CA VAL A 98 -1.45 13.92 -3.98
C VAL A 98 -1.86 15.31 -3.51
N ARG A 99 -1.49 15.68 -2.28
CA ARG A 99 -1.79 17.02 -1.75
C ARG A 99 -1.09 18.10 -2.59
N SER A 100 -1.78 19.22 -2.82
CA SER A 100 -1.33 20.28 -3.74
C SER A 100 -0.01 20.93 -3.30
N GLU A 101 0.26 20.96 -2.00
CA GLU A 101 1.46 21.51 -1.38
C GLU A 101 2.73 20.77 -1.84
N PHE A 102 2.67 19.43 -1.99
CA PHE A 102 3.78 18.65 -2.54
C PHE A 102 4.06 19.03 -4.00
N LEU A 103 3.01 19.22 -4.79
CA LEU A 103 3.14 19.64 -6.19
C LEU A 103 3.68 21.07 -6.31
N GLU A 104 3.29 21.95 -5.39
CA GLU A 104 3.78 23.32 -5.34
C GLU A 104 5.27 23.40 -4.99
N ILE A 105 5.74 22.59 -4.04
CA ILE A 105 7.17 22.49 -3.73
C ILE A 105 7.95 22.08 -4.99
N GLY A 106 7.47 21.09 -5.74
CA GLY A 106 8.09 20.67 -7.01
C GLY A 106 8.09 21.78 -8.07
N ARG A 107 6.99 22.52 -8.21
CA ARG A 107 6.91 23.68 -9.11
C ARG A 107 7.89 24.79 -8.71
N ARG A 108 8.03 25.07 -7.42
CA ARG A 108 9.00 26.05 -6.91
C ARG A 108 10.44 25.58 -7.16
N ALA A 109 10.71 24.30 -6.98
CA ALA A 109 11.99 23.66 -7.28
C ALA A 109 12.46 23.92 -8.71
N ALA A 110 11.57 23.63 -9.67
CA ALA A 110 11.83 23.74 -11.09
C ALA A 110 12.09 25.18 -11.53
N ARG A 111 11.43 26.16 -10.90
CA ARG A 111 11.59 27.58 -11.21
C ARG A 111 12.84 28.20 -10.60
N SER A 112 13.22 27.76 -9.40
CA SER A 112 14.13 28.55 -8.56
C SER A 112 15.55 28.01 -8.49
N HIS A 113 15.93 26.99 -9.28
CA HIS A 113 17.22 26.28 -9.19
C HIS A 113 17.66 26.17 -7.73
N PHE A 114 17.05 25.24 -6.98
CA PHE A 114 17.43 25.01 -5.58
C PHE A 114 18.97 25.06 -5.45
N PRO A 115 19.50 25.75 -4.43
CA PRO A 115 20.94 25.81 -4.22
C PRO A 115 21.50 24.38 -4.29
N PRO A 116 22.70 24.18 -4.85
CA PRO A 116 23.24 22.85 -5.12
C PRO A 116 23.09 22.00 -3.87
N ARG A 117 22.10 21.11 -3.89
CA ARG A 117 21.85 20.21 -2.76
C ARG A 117 23.09 19.33 -2.67
N ARG A 118 23.48 18.95 -1.45
CA ARG A 118 24.42 17.83 -1.27
C ARG A 118 23.91 16.69 -2.15
N ALA A 119 24.76 16.20 -3.05
CA ALA A 119 24.44 15.02 -3.85
C ALA A 119 24.22 13.87 -2.87
N GLY A 120 23.04 13.26 -2.91
CA GLY A 120 22.63 12.26 -1.93
C GLY A 120 21.20 11.79 -2.16
N ALA A 121 20.74 10.90 -1.29
CA ALA A 121 19.39 10.38 -1.30
C ALA A 121 18.71 10.63 0.05
N TYR A 122 17.40 10.44 0.11
CA TYR A 122 16.68 10.38 1.38
C TYR A 122 15.60 9.32 1.33
N PHE A 123 15.30 8.75 2.49
CA PHE A 123 14.14 7.91 2.74
C PHE A 123 13.15 8.68 3.60
N LEU A 124 11.87 8.65 3.24
CA LEU A 124 10.79 9.25 4.03
C LEU A 124 9.69 8.21 4.27
N GLY A 125 9.50 7.80 5.52
CA GLY A 125 8.41 6.91 5.91
C GLY A 125 8.72 6.10 7.15
N LYS A 126 7.80 5.18 7.49
CA LYS A 126 8.03 4.23 8.59
C LYS A 126 9.27 3.37 8.32
N VAL A 127 10.26 3.32 9.20
CA VAL A 127 11.47 2.50 9.04
C VAL A 127 11.14 1.06 9.40
N LEU A 128 11.15 0.18 8.40
CA LEU A 128 10.83 -1.24 8.52
C LEU A 128 11.75 -2.06 7.62
N TRP A 129 12.32 -3.17 8.09
CA TRP A 129 13.16 -4.07 7.28
C TRP A 129 12.46 -4.50 5.98
N ALA A 130 11.14 -4.71 6.04
CA ALA A 130 10.27 -5.04 4.91
C ALA A 130 10.27 -3.98 3.78
N LYS A 131 10.76 -2.76 4.04
CA LYS A 131 10.94 -1.69 3.04
C LYS A 131 12.31 -1.72 2.35
N GLY A 132 13.10 -2.76 2.58
CA GLY A 132 14.34 -3.00 1.87
C GLY A 132 15.55 -2.26 2.45
N HIS A 133 15.51 -1.82 3.70
CA HIS A 133 16.68 -1.17 4.34
C HIS A 133 17.92 -2.07 4.34
N ARG A 134 17.75 -3.39 4.47
CA ARG A 134 18.88 -4.34 4.41
C ARG A 134 19.59 -4.27 3.07
N LEU A 135 18.81 -4.28 1.98
CA LEU A 135 19.35 -4.18 0.63
C LEU A 135 20.05 -2.84 0.40
N LEU A 136 19.50 -1.74 0.93
CA LEU A 136 20.15 -0.43 0.90
C LEU A 136 21.50 -0.44 1.62
N ILE A 137 21.55 -0.97 2.85
CA ILE A 137 22.78 -1.07 3.64
C ILE A 137 23.82 -1.95 2.92
N ASP A 138 23.41 -3.10 2.38
CA ASP A 138 24.28 -4.01 1.63
C ASP A 138 24.89 -3.29 0.40
N TYR A 139 24.11 -2.48 -0.31
CA TYR A 139 24.62 -1.68 -1.44
C TYR A 139 25.58 -0.58 -1.00
N LEU A 140 25.34 0.08 0.13
CA LEU A 140 26.25 1.10 0.68
C LEU A 140 27.59 0.45 1.12
N ALA A 141 27.53 -0.74 1.74
CA ALA A 141 28.73 -1.50 2.09
C ALA A 141 29.50 -1.95 0.86
N LEU A 142 28.80 -2.41 -0.20
CA LEU A 142 29.41 -2.75 -1.47
C LEU A 142 30.10 -1.52 -2.11
N GLN A 143 29.43 -0.38 -2.16
CA GLN A 143 29.99 0.90 -2.64
C GLN A 143 31.32 1.23 -1.92
N GLN A 144 31.33 1.08 -0.59
CA GLN A 144 32.53 1.30 0.22
C GLN A 144 33.65 0.31 -0.12
N SER A 145 33.33 -0.98 -0.27
CA SER A 145 34.33 -2.01 -0.64
C SER A 145 34.95 -1.79 -2.03
N LEU A 146 34.21 -1.16 -2.94
CA LEU A 146 34.67 -0.80 -4.27
C LEU A 146 35.47 0.51 -4.31
N GLY A 147 35.69 1.15 -3.15
CA GLY A 147 36.44 2.41 -3.04
C GLY A 147 35.71 3.61 -3.65
N GLN A 148 34.40 3.53 -3.84
CA GLN A 148 33.61 4.62 -4.39
C GLN A 148 33.32 5.69 -3.33
N PRO A 149 33.13 6.96 -3.73
CA PRO A 149 32.77 8.03 -2.78
C PRO A 149 31.49 7.68 -2.02
N PRO A 150 31.39 7.94 -0.71
CA PRO A 150 30.22 7.57 0.08
C PRO A 150 28.97 8.36 -0.35
N THR A 151 27.82 7.67 -0.40
CA THR A 151 26.52 8.31 -0.64
C THR A 151 25.91 8.75 0.68
N HIS A 152 25.59 10.03 0.81
CA HIS A 152 24.82 10.53 1.96
C HIS A 152 23.34 10.14 1.79
N VAL A 153 22.78 9.46 2.79
CA VAL A 153 21.36 9.08 2.80
C VAL A 153 20.70 9.57 4.09
N ASP A 154 19.79 10.53 3.98
CA ASP A 154 19.00 11.01 5.11
C ASP A 154 17.79 10.09 5.34
N VAL A 155 17.54 9.68 6.58
CA VAL A 155 16.38 8.85 6.95
C VAL A 155 15.42 9.68 7.79
N TYR A 156 14.19 9.86 7.29
CA TYR A 156 13.13 10.59 7.97
C TYR A 156 11.95 9.68 8.29
N GLY A 157 11.55 9.65 9.56
CA GLY A 157 10.41 8.89 10.05
C GLY A 157 10.75 8.18 11.36
N GLY A 158 9.93 7.20 11.71
CA GLY A 158 10.19 6.32 12.86
C GLY A 158 9.75 4.90 12.53
N GLY A 159 10.01 3.95 13.42
CA GLY A 159 9.63 2.56 13.18
C GLY A 159 10.27 1.64 14.21
N GLU A 160 9.80 0.40 14.25
CA GLU A 160 10.33 -0.61 15.19
C GLU A 160 11.79 -0.93 14.89
N ASP A 161 12.19 -0.86 13.63
CA ASP A 161 13.54 -1.18 13.17
C ASP A 161 14.48 0.04 13.14
N LEU A 162 14.05 1.23 13.59
CA LEU A 162 14.85 2.46 13.48
C LEU A 162 16.20 2.33 14.21
N ALA A 163 16.19 1.77 15.43
CA ALA A 163 17.39 1.62 16.25
C ALA A 163 18.44 0.67 15.67
N GLU A 164 18.05 -0.21 14.74
CA GLU A 164 18.97 -1.11 14.04
C GLU A 164 19.46 -0.55 12.70
N VAL A 165 18.75 0.46 12.16
CA VAL A 165 19.05 1.09 10.86
C VAL A 165 19.93 2.34 11.02
N GLU A 166 19.86 3.02 12.16
CA GLU A 166 20.76 4.13 12.56
C GLU A 166 22.14 3.64 13.03
#